data_AF-A0AAU2UKJ4-F1
#
_entry.id   AF-A0AAU2UKJ4-F1
#
_cell.length_a   1.000
_cell.length_b   1.000
_cell.length_c   1.000
_cell.angle_alpha   90.00
_cell.angle_beta   90.00
_cell.angle_gamma   90.00
#
_symmetry.space_group_name_H-M   'P 1'
#
loop_
_entity.id
_entity.type
_entity.pdbx_description
1 polymer ?
#
loop_
_entity_poly.entity_id
_entity_poly.type
_entity_poly.pdbx_seq_one_letter_code
_entity_poly.pdbx_strand_id
1 'polypeptide(L)'
;MSIRTDARGAATAMVAAVVLGAFLVGCSGSETSQGPGGDVPYVAPSANAAAASKAADEAAAAQDAEDEADAVAEASEAAEAARNRPEAVRDAFAGLQATLYDDCTPGSSNCAYFLGRVHDELARLDKAMKADAQGPGHFKEPISRIAALRRTLNGDTSTDNLEKHRSELIGTRDRINTWMQGHPEDYR
;
A
#
# COMPACT_ATOMS: atom_id res chain seq x y z
N MET A 1 50.26 -3.32 12.30
CA MET A 1 49.38 -2.38 13.04
C MET A 1 47.98 -2.97 13.01
N SER A 2 47.55 -3.56 14.12
CA SER A 2 46.25 -4.22 14.28
C SER A 2 45.17 -3.19 14.56
N ILE A 3 44.03 -3.27 13.87
CA ILE A 3 42.84 -2.46 14.17
C ILE A 3 41.61 -3.37 14.22
N ARG A 4 41.29 -3.74 15.46
CA ARG A 4 39.97 -3.79 16.15
C ARG A 4 38.76 -4.33 15.39
N THR A 5 38.35 -5.53 15.80
CA THR A 5 36.96 -6.04 15.76
C THR A 5 36.24 -5.72 17.06
N ASP A 6 35.06 -5.09 16.98
CA ASP A 6 34.01 -4.97 18.00
C ASP A 6 32.72 -4.55 17.25
N ALA A 7 31.47 -4.93 17.56
CA ALA A 7 30.87 -5.76 18.59
C ALA A 7 29.47 -6.20 18.10
N ARG A 8 29.00 -7.38 18.49
CA ARG A 8 27.60 -7.80 18.36
C ARG A 8 26.84 -7.34 19.61
N GLY A 9 25.86 -6.47 19.45
CA GLY A 9 24.87 -6.15 20.48
C GLY A 9 23.52 -6.74 20.08
N ALA A 10 23.02 -7.71 20.85
CA ALA A 10 21.65 -8.20 20.78
C ALA A 10 20.99 -7.90 22.13
N ALA A 11 19.89 -7.14 22.12
CA ALA A 11 19.13 -6.74 23.30
C ALA A 11 17.70 -7.31 23.24
N THR A 12 17.44 -8.26 24.14
CA THR A 12 16.28 -8.41 25.07
C THR A 12 14.87 -7.90 24.73
N ALA A 13 13.93 -8.86 24.58
CA ALA A 13 12.86 -9.31 25.53
C ALA A 13 11.60 -8.47 25.92
N MET A 14 10.52 -9.25 26.21
CA MET A 14 9.26 -9.01 26.99
C MET A 14 8.01 -8.52 26.20
N VAL A 15 6.94 -9.32 25.99
CA VAL A 15 5.82 -9.81 26.86
C VAL A 15 4.74 -8.76 27.16
N ALA A 16 3.47 -9.02 26.76
CA ALA A 16 2.26 -8.84 27.59
C ALA A 16 0.98 -9.37 26.89
N ALA A 17 0.25 -10.23 27.58
CA ALA A 17 -1.09 -10.70 27.26
C ALA A 17 -2.14 -9.85 28.01
N VAL A 18 -3.34 -9.67 27.43
CA VAL A 18 -4.53 -9.17 28.14
C VAL A 18 -5.75 -10.00 27.73
N VAL A 19 -6.37 -10.63 28.74
CA VAL A 19 -7.66 -11.32 28.71
C VAL A 19 -8.64 -10.47 29.53
N LEU A 20 -9.86 -10.25 29.05
CA LEU A 20 -11.10 -9.88 29.77
C LEU A 20 -12.23 -9.89 28.71
N GLY A 21 -13.38 -10.58 28.78
CA GLY A 21 -14.11 -11.21 29.87
C GLY A 21 -15.29 -10.34 30.32
N ALA A 22 -16.54 -10.64 29.91
CA ALA A 22 -17.76 -10.60 30.73
C ALA A 22 -19.07 -10.75 29.93
N PHE A 23 -19.97 -11.56 30.51
CA PHE A 23 -21.36 -11.82 30.14
C PHE A 23 -22.27 -10.61 30.40
N LEU A 24 -23.35 -10.47 29.61
CA LEU A 24 -24.59 -9.82 30.05
C LEU A 24 -25.80 -10.69 29.71
N VAL A 25 -26.38 -11.27 30.76
CA VAL A 25 -27.72 -11.83 30.83
C VAL A 25 -28.66 -10.74 31.37
N GLY A 26 -29.83 -10.59 30.75
CA GLY A 26 -31.07 -10.18 31.43
C GLY A 26 -31.61 -8.78 31.11
N CYS A 27 -32.84 -8.70 30.55
CA CYS A 27 -34.04 -8.32 31.30
C CYS A 27 -35.28 -8.16 30.38
N SER A 28 -36.31 -8.95 30.69
CA SER A 28 -37.73 -8.57 30.91
C SER A 28 -38.44 -7.60 29.95
N GLY A 29 -39.52 -8.08 29.34
CA GLY A 29 -40.65 -7.26 28.84
C GLY A 29 -41.95 -8.08 28.89
N SER A 30 -42.69 -8.00 29.99
CA SER A 30 -43.93 -7.20 30.12
C SER A 30 -45.18 -7.96 29.64
N GLU A 31 -45.90 -8.53 30.62
CA GLU A 31 -47.32 -8.85 30.47
C GLU A 31 -48.10 -7.56 30.18
N THR A 32 -48.91 -7.56 29.12
CA THR A 32 -50.03 -6.63 29.00
C THR A 32 -51.32 -7.41 28.92
N SER A 33 -52.03 -7.38 30.04
CA SER A 33 -53.46 -7.66 30.11
C SER A 33 -54.22 -6.59 29.31
N GLN A 34 -55.35 -7.03 28.73
CA GLN A 34 -56.60 -6.28 28.48
C GLN A 34 -57.00 -6.11 27.00
N GLY A 35 -57.95 -6.95 26.55
CA GLY A 35 -58.74 -6.73 25.33
C GLY A 35 -59.96 -5.83 25.61
N PRO A 36 -61.03 -5.82 24.79
CA PRO A 36 -61.14 -6.13 23.36
C PRO A 36 -61.68 -4.91 22.55
N GLY A 37 -61.35 -4.82 21.26
CA GLY A 37 -61.91 -3.79 20.37
C GLY A 37 -61.66 -4.14 18.90
N GLY A 38 -62.70 -4.64 18.24
CA GLY A 38 -62.66 -5.01 16.83
C GLY A 38 -62.64 -3.78 15.94
N ASP A 39 -61.67 -3.73 15.04
CA ASP A 39 -61.76 -3.33 13.63
C ASP A 39 -60.33 -3.13 13.07
N VAL A 40 -59.52 -4.19 13.20
CA VAL A 40 -58.28 -4.35 12.45
C VAL A 40 -58.34 -5.70 11.75
N PRO A 41 -57.99 -5.81 10.46
CA PRO A 41 -57.91 -7.10 9.78
C PRO A 41 -57.06 -8.04 10.62
N TYR A 42 -57.57 -9.22 10.97
CA TYR A 42 -56.80 -10.23 11.68
C TYR A 42 -55.68 -10.70 10.76
N VAL A 43 -54.48 -10.15 10.97
CA VAL A 43 -53.26 -10.64 10.35
C VAL A 43 -52.71 -11.73 11.27
N ALA A 44 -52.53 -12.94 10.75
CA ALA A 44 -51.99 -14.04 11.54
C ALA A 44 -50.66 -13.61 12.17
N PRO A 45 -50.40 -13.89 13.47
CA PRO A 45 -49.16 -13.49 14.14
C PRO A 45 -47.89 -13.95 13.40
N SER A 46 -47.96 -15.06 12.67
CA SER A 46 -46.89 -15.58 11.82
C SER A 46 -46.55 -14.70 10.61
N ALA A 47 -47.53 -13.99 10.04
CA ALA A 47 -47.30 -13.08 8.92
C ALA A 47 -46.64 -11.76 9.38
N ASN A 48 -46.96 -11.28 10.58
CA ASN A 48 -46.27 -10.13 11.19
C ASN A 48 -44.84 -10.48 11.59
N ALA A 49 -44.61 -11.70 12.10
CA ALA A 49 -43.26 -12.19 12.40
C ALA A 49 -42.40 -12.36 11.13
N ALA A 50 -42.99 -12.82 10.03
CA ALA A 50 -42.32 -12.95 8.74
C ALA A 50 -41.97 -11.57 8.12
N ALA A 51 -42.85 -10.58 8.27
CA ALA A 51 -42.57 -9.22 7.82
C ALA A 51 -41.48 -8.54 8.67
N ALA A 52 -41.50 -8.75 9.99
CA ALA A 52 -40.50 -8.20 10.90
C ALA A 52 -39.11 -8.81 10.69
N SER A 53 -39.02 -10.12 10.44
CA SER A 53 -37.76 -10.79 10.12
C SER A 53 -37.18 -10.33 8.79
N LYS A 54 -38.02 -10.23 7.75
CA LYS A 54 -37.58 -9.67 6.46
C LYS A 54 -37.08 -8.23 6.57
N ALA A 55 -37.76 -7.39 7.35
CA ALA A 55 -37.32 -6.02 7.59
C ALA A 55 -36.01 -5.96 8.38
N ALA A 56 -35.77 -6.90 9.30
CA ALA A 56 -34.50 -7.03 10.02
C ALA A 56 -33.36 -7.48 9.11
N ASP A 57 -33.61 -8.44 8.21
CA ASP A 57 -32.63 -8.90 7.22
C ASP A 57 -32.26 -7.79 6.22
N GLU A 58 -33.26 -7.00 5.76
CA GLU A 58 -33.02 -5.84 4.88
C GLU A 58 -32.24 -4.73 5.60
N ALA A 59 -32.51 -4.49 6.88
CA ALA A 59 -31.75 -3.52 7.69
C ALA A 59 -30.30 -3.98 7.93
N ALA A 60 -30.09 -5.28 8.19
CA ALA A 60 -28.74 -5.84 8.34
C ALA A 60 -27.94 -5.75 7.04
N ALA A 61 -28.55 -6.10 5.91
CA ALA A 61 -27.90 -6.00 4.60
C ALA A 61 -27.57 -4.54 4.19
N ALA A 62 -28.39 -3.58 4.62
CA ALA A 62 -28.10 -2.15 4.43
C ALA A 62 -26.91 -1.69 5.28
N GLN A 63 -26.83 -2.13 6.55
CA GLN A 63 -25.69 -1.85 7.42
C GLN A 63 -24.39 -2.47 6.88
N ASP A 64 -24.42 -3.73 6.45
CA ASP A 64 -23.25 -4.38 5.85
C ASP A 64 -22.76 -3.62 4.60
N ALA A 65 -23.67 -3.08 3.79
CA ALA A 65 -23.32 -2.29 2.62
C ALA A 65 -22.74 -0.91 2.96
N GLU A 66 -23.23 -0.28 4.04
CA GLU A 66 -22.69 0.98 4.57
C GLU A 66 -21.30 0.77 5.18
N ASP A 67 -21.11 -0.29 5.98
CA ASP A 67 -19.82 -0.63 6.60
C ASP A 67 -18.75 -0.95 5.54
N GLU A 68 -19.10 -1.67 4.46
CA GLU A 68 -18.20 -1.93 3.34
C GLU A 68 -17.86 -0.65 2.56
N ALA A 69 -18.83 0.26 2.38
CA ALA A 69 -18.58 1.53 1.71
C ALA A 69 -17.64 2.44 2.52
N ASP A 70 -17.84 2.51 3.84
CA ASP A 70 -16.95 3.23 4.76
C ASP A 70 -15.55 2.61 4.79
N ALA A 71 -15.43 1.28 4.82
CA ALA A 71 -14.13 0.60 4.76
C ALA A 71 -13.36 0.91 3.47
N VAL A 72 -14.05 0.99 2.33
CA VAL A 72 -13.44 1.36 1.04
C VAL A 72 -13.04 2.85 1.01
N ALA A 73 -13.83 3.74 1.62
CA ALA A 73 -13.49 5.15 1.74
C ALA A 73 -12.24 5.37 2.61
N GLU A 74 -12.21 4.77 3.80
CA GLU A 74 -11.07 4.81 4.72
C GLU A 74 -9.79 4.24 4.09
N ALA A 75 -9.90 3.12 3.36
CA ALA A 75 -8.77 2.55 2.63
C ALA A 75 -8.26 3.48 1.51
N SER A 76 -9.16 4.22 0.86
CA SER A 76 -8.82 5.17 -0.19
C SER A 76 -8.12 6.40 0.36
N GLU A 77 -8.61 6.96 1.48
CA GLU A 77 -7.96 8.07 2.18
C GLU A 77 -6.59 7.68 2.73
N ALA A 78 -6.46 6.50 3.34
CA ALA A 78 -5.17 5.98 3.80
C ALA A 78 -4.17 5.80 2.65
N ALA A 79 -4.64 5.32 1.50
CA ALA A 79 -3.81 5.19 0.29
C ALA A 79 -3.41 6.55 -0.29
N GLU A 80 -4.27 7.57 -0.20
CA GLU A 80 -3.98 8.93 -0.64
C GLU A 80 -2.99 9.63 0.31
N ALA A 81 -3.19 9.51 1.62
CA ALA A 81 -2.28 9.99 2.65
C ALA A 81 -0.90 9.31 2.56
N ALA A 82 -0.83 8.05 2.16
CA ALA A 82 0.43 7.36 1.90
C ALA A 82 1.16 7.89 0.64
N ARG A 83 0.43 8.39 -0.36
CA ARG A 83 1.02 9.00 -1.59
C ARG A 83 1.44 10.45 -1.38
N ASN A 84 0.71 11.19 -0.55
CA ASN A 84 0.98 12.59 -0.23
C ASN A 84 2.12 12.79 0.77
N ARG A 85 2.83 11.72 1.14
CA ARG A 85 3.95 11.74 2.06
C ARG A 85 5.28 11.84 1.29
N PRO A 86 6.10 12.90 1.48
CA PRO A 86 7.42 13.04 0.85
C PRO A 86 8.32 11.81 1.02
N GLU A 87 8.07 11.04 2.08
CA GLU A 87 8.73 9.78 2.38
C GLU A 87 8.60 8.74 1.26
N ALA A 88 7.54 8.76 0.45
CA ALA A 88 7.37 7.79 -0.64
C ALA A 88 8.44 7.94 -1.72
N VAL A 89 8.76 9.17 -2.13
CA VAL A 89 9.84 9.46 -3.09
C VAL A 89 11.19 9.15 -2.45
N ARG A 90 11.38 9.55 -1.19
CA ARG A 90 12.60 9.27 -0.42
C ARG A 90 12.90 7.77 -0.35
N ASP A 91 11.92 6.97 0.00
CA ASP A 91 12.08 5.54 0.22
C ASP A 91 12.28 4.81 -1.11
N ALA A 92 11.57 5.21 -2.18
CA ALA A 92 11.81 4.70 -3.53
C ALA A 92 13.21 5.07 -4.03
N PHE A 93 13.69 6.28 -3.72
CA PHE A 93 15.04 6.70 -4.07
C PHE A 93 16.10 5.91 -3.29
N ALA A 94 15.87 5.63 -2.00
CA ALA A 94 16.74 4.76 -1.21
C ALA A 94 16.87 3.36 -1.82
N GLY A 95 15.77 2.80 -2.36
CA GLY A 95 15.78 1.55 -3.14
C GLY A 95 16.72 1.62 -4.35
N LEU A 96 16.64 2.69 -5.13
CA LEU A 96 17.55 2.92 -6.27
C LEU A 96 19.01 3.04 -5.80
N GLN A 97 19.27 3.75 -4.70
CA GLN A 97 20.62 3.91 -4.14
C GLN A 97 21.24 2.60 -3.68
N ALA A 98 20.41 1.65 -3.21
CA ALA A 98 20.88 0.32 -2.83
C ALA A 98 21.48 -0.48 -3.99
N THR A 99 21.37 0.00 -5.23
CA THR A 99 21.97 -0.63 -6.42
C THR A 99 23.30 0.02 -6.84
N LEU A 100 23.73 1.15 -6.24
CA LEU A 100 24.88 1.93 -6.75
C LEU A 100 26.23 1.20 -6.65
N TYR A 101 26.38 0.32 -5.66
CA TYR A 101 27.63 -0.40 -5.38
C TYR A 101 27.66 -1.82 -5.95
N ASP A 102 26.56 -2.25 -6.55
CA ASP A 102 26.49 -3.55 -7.22
C ASP A 102 27.16 -3.44 -8.60
N ASP A 103 27.87 -4.49 -8.99
CA ASP A 103 28.50 -4.59 -10.30
C ASP A 103 27.71 -5.50 -11.25
N CYS A 104 27.92 -5.30 -12.55
CA CYS A 104 27.46 -6.21 -13.58
C CYS A 104 28.65 -6.62 -14.44
N THR A 105 29.08 -7.87 -14.26
CA THR A 105 29.94 -8.53 -15.25
C THR A 105 29.06 -9.14 -16.35
N PRO A 106 29.22 -8.79 -17.64
CA PRO A 106 28.37 -9.29 -18.72
C PRO A 106 28.27 -10.82 -18.74
N GLY A 107 27.07 -11.37 -18.97
CA GLY A 107 26.82 -12.81 -19.05
C GLY A 107 26.86 -13.55 -17.71
N SER A 108 27.04 -12.86 -16.58
CA SER A 108 26.92 -13.45 -15.24
C SER A 108 25.47 -13.41 -14.75
N SER A 109 25.05 -14.41 -13.98
CA SER A 109 23.74 -14.43 -13.33
C SER A 109 23.53 -13.24 -12.40
N ASN A 110 24.60 -12.73 -11.78
CA ASN A 110 24.56 -11.51 -10.98
C ASN A 110 24.20 -10.29 -11.82
N CYS A 111 24.71 -10.17 -13.05
CA CYS A 111 24.36 -9.05 -13.92
C CYS A 111 22.88 -9.07 -14.30
N ALA A 112 22.32 -10.23 -14.66
CA ALA A 112 20.90 -10.37 -14.97
C ALA A 112 20.02 -9.90 -13.80
N TYR A 113 20.33 -10.37 -12.58
CA TYR A 113 19.63 -9.95 -11.37
C TYR A 113 19.77 -8.45 -11.10
N PHE A 114 20.99 -7.93 -11.19
CA PHE A 114 21.28 -6.52 -10.97
C PHE A 114 20.52 -5.61 -11.94
N LEU A 115 20.52 -5.93 -13.25
CA LEU A 115 19.84 -5.11 -14.24
C LEU A 115 18.31 -5.14 -14.09
N GLY A 116 17.75 -6.30 -13.75
CA GLY A 116 16.34 -6.41 -13.37
C GLY A 116 16.01 -5.54 -12.16
N ARG A 117 16.85 -5.58 -11.12
CA ARG A 117 16.69 -4.75 -9.93
C ARG A 117 16.76 -3.25 -10.26
N VAL A 118 17.74 -2.81 -11.05
CA VAL A 118 17.84 -1.40 -11.47
C VAL A 118 16.59 -0.95 -12.22
N HIS A 119 16.09 -1.77 -13.15
CA HIS A 119 14.85 -1.48 -13.87
C HIS A 119 13.66 -1.30 -12.91
N ASP A 120 13.52 -2.20 -11.94
CA ASP A 120 12.39 -2.19 -11.00
C ASP A 120 12.45 -1.00 -10.03
N GLU A 121 13.63 -0.64 -9.52
CA GLU A 121 13.79 0.54 -8.68
C GLU A 121 13.50 1.84 -9.45
N LEU A 122 13.93 1.92 -10.71
CA LEU A 122 13.57 3.05 -11.58
C LEU A 122 12.05 3.13 -11.80
N ALA A 123 11.37 2.00 -11.99
CA ALA A 123 9.92 1.98 -12.13
C ALA A 123 9.19 2.38 -10.84
N ARG A 124 9.68 1.94 -9.67
CA ARG A 124 9.16 2.35 -8.36
C ARG A 124 9.33 3.86 -8.13
N LEU A 125 10.51 4.39 -8.45
CA LEU A 125 10.79 5.82 -8.32
C LEU A 125 9.91 6.66 -9.26
N ASP A 126 9.73 6.25 -10.53
CA ASP A 126 8.79 6.91 -11.46
C ASP A 126 7.37 6.99 -10.91
N LYS A 127 6.88 5.88 -10.32
CA LYS A 127 5.55 5.83 -9.71
C LYS A 127 5.45 6.79 -8.51
N ALA A 128 6.45 6.79 -7.63
CA ALA A 128 6.46 7.66 -6.46
C ALA A 128 6.49 9.14 -6.87
N MET A 129 7.39 9.54 -7.77
CA MET A 129 7.52 10.91 -8.26
C MET A 129 6.25 11.42 -8.95
N LYS A 130 5.50 10.57 -9.65
CA LYS A 130 4.24 10.95 -10.29
C LYS A 130 3.07 11.09 -9.31
N ALA A 131 3.12 10.37 -8.21
CA ALA A 131 2.08 10.36 -7.18
C ALA A 131 2.32 11.39 -6.08
N ASP A 132 3.49 12.03 -6.07
CA ASP A 132 3.84 13.06 -5.10
C ASP A 132 2.88 14.27 -5.17
N ALA A 133 2.62 14.89 -4.00
CA ALA A 133 1.68 16.01 -3.87
C ALA A 133 2.11 17.26 -4.66
N GLN A 134 3.40 17.45 -4.91
CA GLN A 134 3.92 18.54 -5.75
C GLN A 134 3.69 18.27 -7.26
N GLY A 135 3.28 17.04 -7.59
CA GLY A 135 2.92 16.59 -8.91
C GLY A 135 4.13 16.26 -9.81
N PRO A 136 3.87 15.64 -10.97
CA PRO A 136 4.93 15.18 -11.89
C PRO A 136 5.75 16.31 -12.52
N GLY A 137 5.28 17.56 -12.42
CA GLY A 137 6.02 18.73 -12.89
C GLY A 137 7.27 19.02 -12.05
N HIS A 138 7.22 18.70 -10.75
CA HIS A 138 8.34 18.86 -9.82
C HIS A 138 9.51 17.94 -10.22
N PHE A 139 9.21 16.66 -10.49
CA PHE A 139 10.19 15.64 -10.89
C PHE A 139 10.32 15.48 -12.42
N LYS A 140 10.12 16.54 -13.19
CA LYS A 140 10.03 16.47 -14.67
C LYS A 140 11.25 15.80 -15.31
N GLU A 141 12.44 16.14 -14.84
CA GLU A 141 13.69 15.61 -15.41
C GLU A 141 13.87 14.10 -15.15
N PRO A 142 13.86 13.60 -13.90
CA PRO A 142 14.01 12.17 -13.66
C PRO A 142 12.88 11.35 -14.29
N ILE A 143 11.62 11.81 -14.27
CA ILE A 143 10.50 11.15 -14.96
C ILE A 143 10.77 11.02 -16.47
N SER A 144 11.24 12.10 -17.11
CA SER A 144 11.54 12.10 -18.55
C SER A 144 12.65 11.10 -18.91
N ARG A 145 13.69 10.99 -18.06
CA ARG A 145 14.78 10.03 -18.23
C ARG A 145 14.28 8.59 -18.15
N ILE A 146 13.43 8.27 -17.17
CA ILE A 146 12.84 6.93 -17.02
C ILE A 146 11.92 6.63 -18.21
N ALA A 147 11.12 7.60 -18.66
CA ALA A 147 10.27 7.44 -19.85
C ALA A 147 11.07 7.23 -21.14
N ALA A 148 12.24 7.85 -21.28
CA ALA A 148 13.16 7.59 -22.39
C ALA A 148 13.73 6.16 -22.33
N LEU A 149 14.18 5.72 -21.15
CA LEU A 149 14.65 4.36 -20.96
C LEU A 149 13.57 3.32 -21.31
N ARG A 150 12.33 3.50 -20.82
CA ARG A 150 11.21 2.59 -21.13
C ARG A 150 10.93 2.49 -22.62
N ARG A 151 11.08 3.58 -23.38
CA ARG A 151 10.96 3.58 -24.85
C ARG A 151 12.12 2.82 -25.49
N THR A 152 13.35 3.00 -25.01
CA THR A 152 14.51 2.22 -25.48
C THR A 152 14.31 0.73 -25.26
N LEU A 153 13.79 0.34 -24.10
CA LEU A 153 13.51 -1.07 -23.79
C LEU A 153 12.30 -1.64 -24.55
N ASN A 154 11.46 -0.77 -25.12
CA ASN A 154 10.24 -1.16 -25.85
C ASN A 154 9.30 -2.09 -25.04
N GLY A 155 9.28 -1.94 -23.71
CA GLY A 155 8.51 -2.79 -22.80
C GLY A 155 9.05 -4.21 -22.60
N ASP A 156 10.16 -4.57 -23.25
CA ASP A 156 10.81 -5.87 -23.07
C ASP A 156 11.77 -5.82 -21.88
N THR A 157 11.43 -6.54 -20.82
CA THR A 157 12.22 -6.66 -19.58
C THR A 157 12.92 -8.01 -19.47
N SER A 158 13.05 -8.75 -20.56
CA SER A 158 13.84 -9.99 -20.60
C SER A 158 15.32 -9.70 -20.31
N THR A 159 16.01 -10.69 -19.72
CA THR A 159 17.43 -10.58 -19.41
C THR A 159 18.25 -10.17 -20.63
N ASP A 160 18.02 -10.80 -21.78
CA ASP A 160 18.74 -10.49 -23.03
C ASP A 160 18.58 -9.02 -23.44
N ASN A 161 17.37 -8.47 -23.34
CA ASN A 161 17.12 -7.07 -23.68
C ASN A 161 17.70 -6.10 -22.66
N LEU A 162 17.61 -6.41 -21.35
CA LEU A 162 18.22 -5.60 -20.30
C LEU A 162 19.74 -5.58 -20.43
N GLU A 163 20.39 -6.72 -20.72
CA GLU A 163 21.84 -6.80 -20.95
C GLU A 163 22.25 -6.02 -22.21
N LYS A 164 21.48 -6.15 -23.30
CA LYS A 164 21.69 -5.36 -24.53
C LYS A 164 21.65 -3.85 -24.27
N HIS A 165 20.80 -3.40 -23.36
CA HIS A 165 20.62 -1.99 -22.98
C HIS A 165 21.24 -1.63 -21.62
N ARG A 166 22.25 -2.40 -21.18
CA ARG A 166 22.90 -2.24 -19.88
C ARG A 166 23.40 -0.82 -19.64
N SER A 167 24.09 -0.23 -20.62
CA SER A 167 24.69 1.10 -20.47
C SER A 167 23.61 2.17 -20.28
N GLU A 168 22.48 2.04 -20.97
CA GLU A 168 21.34 2.93 -20.83
C GLU A 168 20.67 2.80 -19.45
N LEU A 169 20.51 1.57 -18.94
CA LEU A 169 19.98 1.29 -17.60
C LEU A 169 20.84 1.92 -16.50
N ILE A 170 22.12 1.53 -16.45
CA ILE A 170 23.08 1.98 -15.44
C ILE A 170 23.26 3.50 -15.54
N GLY A 171 23.44 4.03 -16.76
CA GLY A 171 23.58 5.47 -16.94
C GLY A 171 22.33 6.26 -16.53
N THR A 172 21.13 5.68 -16.69
CA THR A 172 19.88 6.33 -16.25
C THR A 172 19.79 6.37 -14.73
N ARG A 173 20.08 5.24 -14.05
CA ARG A 173 20.23 5.19 -12.60
C ARG A 173 21.19 6.27 -12.08
N ASP A 174 22.38 6.35 -12.66
CA ASP A 174 23.42 7.27 -12.19
C ASP A 174 23.03 8.73 -12.36
N ARG A 175 22.49 9.09 -13.53
CA ARG A 175 22.02 10.46 -13.80
C ARG A 175 20.87 10.87 -12.87
N ILE A 176 19.95 9.95 -12.59
CA ILE A 176 18.86 10.21 -11.63
C ILE A 176 19.42 10.34 -10.22
N ASN A 177 20.33 9.48 -9.80
CA ASN A 177 20.98 9.62 -8.49
C ASN A 177 21.71 10.96 -8.35
N THR A 178 22.47 11.39 -9.36
CA THR A 178 23.10 12.72 -9.36
C THR A 178 22.07 13.83 -9.28
N TRP A 179 20.98 13.75 -10.04
CA TRP A 179 19.93 14.76 -10.02
C TRP A 179 19.28 14.85 -8.64
N MET A 180 18.82 13.72 -8.08
CA MET A 180 18.19 13.68 -6.76
C MET A 180 19.16 14.21 -5.69
N GLN A 181 20.43 13.79 -5.68
CA GLN A 181 21.41 14.31 -4.71
C GLN A 181 21.68 15.81 -4.84
N GLY A 182 21.41 16.40 -6.01
CA GLY A 182 21.48 17.85 -6.24
C GLY A 182 20.24 18.63 -5.81
N HIS A 183 19.11 17.93 -5.54
CA HIS A 183 17.82 18.51 -5.15
C HIS A 183 17.27 17.80 -3.90
N PRO A 184 18.03 17.76 -2.78
CA PRO A 184 17.62 17.04 -1.57
C PRO A 184 16.29 17.51 -0.98
N GLU A 185 15.95 18.78 -1.14
CA GLU A 185 14.70 19.41 -0.69
C GLU A 185 13.46 18.86 -1.40
N ASP A 186 13.62 18.29 -2.59
CA ASP A 186 12.51 17.78 -3.41
C ASP A 186 11.93 16.47 -2.85
N TYR A 187 12.63 15.78 -1.94
CA TYR A 187 12.23 14.45 -1.44
C TYR A 187 12.59 14.19 0.03
N ARG A 188 12.93 15.21 0.82
CA ARG A 188 13.29 15.06 2.24
C ARG A 188 12.19 15.49 3.19
#